data_AF-A0A3M2BXB8-F1
#
_entry.id   AF-A0A3M2BXB8-F1
#
_cell.length_a   1.000
_cell.length_b   1.000
_cell.length_c   1.000
_cell.angle_alpha   90.00
_cell.angle_beta   90.00
_cell.angle_gamma   90.00
#
_symmetry.space_group_name_H-M   'P 1'
#
loop_
_entity.id
_entity.type
_entity.pdbx_description
1 polymer ?
#
loop_
_entity_poly.entity_id
_entity_poly.type
_entity_poly.pdbx_seq_one_letter_code
_entity_poly.pdbx_strand_id
1 'polypeptide(L)' 'MESVGAHSEDRARDFLIKLAEAGSPVSFDHIASEREGIDLDAIRRAIWELVEEGELAFTDDRQLIRGAARLKSGS' A
#
# COMPACT_ATOMS: atom_id res chain seq x y z
N MET A 1 16.59 -14.62 18.60
CA MET A 1 16.72 -13.93 17.30
C MET A 1 15.34 -13.44 16.95
N GLU A 2 15.01 -12.21 17.35
CA GLU A 2 13.79 -11.57 16.86
C GLU A 2 14.05 -11.15 15.41
N SER A 3 13.18 -11.61 14.52
CA SER A 3 13.25 -11.40 13.09
C SER A 3 13.16 -9.90 12.78
N VAL A 4 14.31 -9.26 12.56
CA VAL A 4 14.40 -7.83 12.17
C VAL A 4 13.59 -7.54 10.89
N GLY A 5 13.40 -8.52 10.00
CA GLY A 5 12.64 -8.37 8.76
C GLY A 5 11.13 -8.13 8.94
N ALA A 6 10.50 -8.73 9.95
CA ALA A 6 9.04 -8.64 10.15
C ALA A 6 8.60 -7.22 10.54
N HIS A 7 9.46 -6.46 11.20
CA HIS A 7 9.18 -5.08 11.58
C HIS A 7 9.15 -4.12 10.38
N SER A 8 9.94 -4.38 9.33
CA SER A 8 9.93 -3.55 8.11
C SER A 8 8.69 -3.80 7.26
N GLU A 9 8.19 -5.03 7.21
CA GLU A 9 6.95 -5.38 6.49
C GLU A 9 5.71 -4.79 7.17
N ASP A 10 5.62 -4.87 8.50
CA ASP A 10 4.52 -4.27 9.27
C ASP A 10 4.46 -2.74 9.10
N ARG A 11 5.63 -2.07 9.17
CA ARG A 11 5.73 -0.63 8.90
C ARG A 11 5.34 -0.26 7.48
N ALA A 12 5.73 -1.08 6.49
CA ALA A 12 5.37 -0.85 5.10
C ALA A 12 3.84 -0.96 4.90
N ARG A 13 3.20 -1.96 5.52
CA ARG A 13 1.74 -2.12 5.49
C ARG A 13 1.03 -0.92 6.12
N ASP A 14 1.39 -0.56 7.35
CA ASP A 14 0.80 0.59 8.06
C ASP A 14 0.98 1.90 7.27
N PHE A 15 2.17 2.12 6.72
CA PHE A 15 2.46 3.25 5.85
C PHE A 15 1.55 3.29 4.62
N LEU A 16 1.45 2.20 3.88
CA LEU A 16 0.61 2.12 2.67
C LEU A 16 -0.87 2.32 2.98
N ILE A 17 -1.33 1.74 4.08
CA ILE A 17 -2.71 1.86 4.57
C ILE A 17 -3.04 3.31 4.90
N LYS A 18 -2.16 4.02 5.63
CA LYS A 18 -2.30 5.45 5.96
C LYS A 18 -2.23 6.33 4.72
N LEU A 19 -1.28 6.04 3.83
CA LEU A 19 -1.10 6.80 2.61
C LEU A 19 -2.31 6.69 1.68
N ALA A 20 -2.90 5.49 1.60
CA ALA A 20 -4.12 5.24 0.86
C ALA A 20 -5.39 5.76 1.56
N GLU A 21 -5.33 6.03 2.87
CA GLU A 21 -6.40 6.64 3.68
C GLU A 21 -6.66 8.11 3.31
N ALA A 22 -5.69 8.77 2.67
CA ALA A 22 -5.81 10.15 2.18
C ALA A 22 -6.88 10.34 1.08
N GLY A 23 -7.57 9.27 0.67
CA GLY A 23 -8.71 9.29 -0.26
C GLY A 23 -8.32 9.61 -1.71
N SER A 24 -7.04 9.81 -1.98
CA SER A 24 -6.49 10.08 -3.31
C SER A 24 -5.67 8.88 -3.78
N PRO A 25 -5.71 8.56 -5.08
CA PRO A 25 -4.79 7.57 -5.64
C PRO A 25 -3.35 8.04 -5.44
N VAL A 26 -2.49 7.11 -5.02
CA VAL A 26 -1.09 7.36 -4.71
C VAL A 26 -0.21 6.59 -5.68
N SER A 27 0.65 7.32 -6.38
CA SER A 27 1.59 6.75 -7.33
C SER A 27 2.78 6.12 -6.60
N PHE A 28 3.44 5.16 -7.27
CA PHE A 28 4.68 4.59 -6.77
C PHE A 28 5.79 5.62 -6.53
N ASP A 29 5.82 6.70 -7.32
CA ASP A 29 6.78 7.80 -7.15
C ASP A 29 6.54 8.55 -5.83
N HIS A 30 5.27 8.86 -5.53
CA HIS A 30 4.89 9.47 -4.27
C HIS A 30 5.21 8.56 -3.08
N ILE A 31 4.88 7.26 -3.20
CA ILE A 31 5.23 6.24 -2.19
C ILE A 31 6.74 6.21 -1.97
N ALA A 32 7.55 6.23 -3.04
CA ALA A 32 9.00 6.19 -2.97
C ALA A 32 9.63 7.47 -2.42
N SER A 33 8.94 8.61 -2.53
CA SER A 33 9.30 9.88 -1.90
C SER A 33 8.98 9.89 -0.41
N GLU A 34 7.80 9.41 -0.01
CA GLU A 34 7.29 9.49 1.36
C GLU A 34 7.77 8.36 2.29
N ARG A 35 8.32 7.27 1.75
CA ARG A 35 8.71 6.03 2.48
C ARG A 35 9.79 6.17 3.56
N GLU A 36 10.10 7.35 4.07
CA GLU A 36 11.29 7.64 4.89
C GLU A 36 11.66 6.50 5.87
N GLY A 37 12.80 5.84 5.61
CA GLY A 37 13.30 4.74 6.43
C GLY A 37 12.64 3.36 6.22
N ILE A 38 11.80 3.19 5.20
CA ILE A 38 11.15 1.92 4.83
C ILE A 38 11.79 1.37 3.54
N ASP A 39 12.16 0.10 3.56
CA ASP A 39 12.72 -0.61 2.40
C ASP A 39 11.70 -0.69 1.24
N LEU A 40 12.16 -0.39 0.02
CA LEU A 40 11.33 -0.49 -1.19
C LEU A 40 10.88 -1.92 -1.46
N ASP A 41 11.71 -2.92 -1.15
CA ASP A 41 11.33 -4.33 -1.25
C ASP A 41 10.22 -4.70 -0.26
N ALA A 42 10.27 -4.20 0.97
CA ALA A 42 9.21 -4.40 1.96
C ALA A 42 7.91 -3.74 1.51
N ILE A 43 7.98 -2.52 0.97
CA ILE A 43 6.83 -1.82 0.36
C ILE A 43 6.24 -2.64 -0.78
N ARG A 44 7.09 -3.12 -1.70
CA ARG A 44 6.61 -3.90 -2.85
C ARG A 44 5.90 -5.18 -2.43
N ARG A 45 6.43 -5.89 -1.42
CA ARG A 45 5.78 -7.08 -0.86
C ARG A 45 4.45 -6.74 -0.19
N ALA A 46 4.45 -5.74 0.69
CA ALA A 46 3.26 -5.26 1.36
C ALA A 46 2.16 -4.82 0.38
N ILE A 47 2.52 -4.16 -0.73
CA ILE A 47 1.57 -3.82 -1.79
C ILE A 47 0.91 -5.08 -2.36
N TRP A 48 1.71 -6.10 -2.71
CA TRP A 48 1.17 -7.35 -3.25
C TRP A 48 0.23 -8.03 -2.25
N GLU A 49 0.65 -8.17 -1.00
CA GLU A 49 -0.16 -8.79 0.05
C GLU A 49 -1.47 -8.02 0.27
N LEU A 50 -1.42 -6.70 0.43
CA LEU A 50 -2.61 -5.88 0.66
C LEU A 50 -3.56 -5.87 -0.55
N VAL A 51 -3.04 -5.99 -1.77
CA VAL A 51 -3.86 -6.15 -2.98
C VAL A 51 -4.52 -7.53 -3.03
N GLU A 52 -3.80 -8.60 -2.67
CA GLU A 52 -4.36 -9.95 -2.57
C GLU A 52 -5.42 -10.06 -1.46
N GLU A 53 -5.22 -9.35 -0.34
CA GLU A 53 -6.19 -9.23 0.75
C GLU A 53 -7.39 -8.33 0.40
N GLY A 54 -7.31 -7.55 -0.69
CA GLY A 54 -8.34 -6.59 -1.11
C GLY A 54 -8.36 -5.28 -0.32
N GLU A 55 -7.37 -5.05 0.53
CA GLU A 55 -7.14 -3.81 1.29
C GLU A 55 -6.64 -2.67 0.42
N LEU A 56 -5.95 -2.98 -0.69
CA LEU A 56 -5.52 -2.03 -1.71
C LEU A 56 -5.98 -2.48 -3.10
N ALA A 57 -6.07 -1.55 -4.03
CA ALA A 57 -6.29 -1.86 -5.44
C ALA A 57 -5.44 -0.96 -6.34
N PHE A 58 -5.09 -1.48 -7.52
CA PHE A 58 -4.52 -0.68 -8.59
C PHE A 58 -5.64 -0.06 -9.43
N THR A 59 -5.47 1.22 -9.73
CA THR A 59 -6.21 1.91 -10.77
C THR A 59 -5.61 1.60 -12.15
N ASP A 60 -6.36 1.88 -13.22
CA ASP A 60 -5.87 1.79 -14.61
C ASP A 60 -4.57 2.59 -14.83
N ASP A 61 -4.41 3.68 -14.08
CA ASP A 61 -3.24 4.58 -14.15
C ASP A 61 -2.04 4.10 -13.32
N ARG A 62 -2.04 2.83 -12.87
CA ARG A 62 -0.99 2.23 -12.03
C ARG A 62 -0.78 2.94 -10.68
N GLN A 63 -1.82 3.60 -10.17
CA GLN A 63 -1.82 4.23 -8.85
C GLN A 63 -2.54 3.32 -7.84
N LEU A 64 -2.09 3.32 -6.59
CA LEU A 64 -2.69 2.57 -5.49
C LEU A 64 -3.80 3.37 -4.81
N ILE A 65 -4.90 2.71 -4.50
CA ILE A 65 -6.01 3.26 -3.71
C ILE A 65 -6.37 2.31 -2.58
N ARG A 66 -6.89 2.84 -1.46
CA ARG A 66 -7.41 1.99 -0.38
C ARG A 66 -8.64 1.26 -0.90
N GLY A 67 -8.77 0.01 -0.46
CA GLY A 67 -9.54 -1.08 -1.07
C GLY A 67 -10.78 -0.57 -1.79
N ALA A 68 -11.05 -1.14 -2.96
CA ALA A 68 -12.13 -0.79 -3.89
C ALA A 68 -13.58 -0.84 -3.30
N ALA A 69 -13.75 -0.59 -2.00
CA ALA A 69 -14.91 -0.36 -1.15
C ALA A 69 -15.93 0.68 -1.66
N ARG A 70 -15.86 1.13 -2.92
CA ARG A 70 -17.03 1.76 -3.57
C ARG A 70 -17.12 1.62 -5.10
N LEU A 71 -16.52 0.62 -5.75
CA LEU A 71 -16.82 0.36 -7.17
C LEU A 71 -17.86 -0.75 -7.39
N LYS A 72 -18.51 -1.22 -6.32
CA LYS A 72 -19.60 -2.20 -6.38
C LYS A 72 -20.79 -1.79 -5.50
N SER A 73 -21.52 -0.74 -5.90
CA SER A 73 -22.91 -0.44 -5.49
C SER A 73 -23.45 0.69 -6.37
N GLY A 74 -23.76 0.38 -7.63
CA GLY A 74 -24.19 1.36 -8.62
C GLY A 74 -24.53 0.72 -9.96
N SER A 75 -25.45 -0.24 -9.96
CA SER A 75 -26.24 -0.66 -11.11
C SER A 75 -27.57 -1.18 -10.61
#